data_AF-A0AAP2ZA70-F1
#
_entry.id   AF-A0AAP2ZA70-F1
#
_cell.length_a   1.000
_cell.length_b   1.000
_cell.length_c   1.000
_cell.angle_alpha   90.00
_cell.angle_beta   90.00
_cell.angle_gamma   90.00
#
_symmetry.space_group_name_H-M   'P 1'
#
loop_
_entity.id
_entity.type
_entity.pdbx_description
1 polymer ?
#
loop_
_entity_poly.entity_id
_entity_poly.type
_entity_poly.pdbx_seq_one_letter_code
_entity_poly.pdbx_strand_id
1 'polypeptide(L)'
;MKYGEEVVNHVREGDKCYKNRLWQSALAAYIHAFEWASIAYLEEEAGLDIIERERDGVYYNFAGGRHSLLDELTSHVEIDQKTLSKIQSMNRAERRWMAHHKSGNTLQKEVDALRARLNQFLKTLFDH
;
A
#
# COMPACT_ATOMS: atom_id res chain seq x y z
N MET A 1 6.32 -16.83 -2.20
CA MET A 1 6.31 -15.37 -1.97
C MET A 1 7.59 -14.85 -1.33
N LYS A 2 8.49 -14.20 -2.09
CA LYS A 2 9.76 -13.62 -1.59
C LYS A 2 9.53 -12.48 -0.60
N TYR A 3 8.48 -11.68 -0.81
CA TYR A 3 8.20 -10.45 -0.06
C TYR A 3 6.99 -10.54 0.87
N GLY A 4 6.44 -11.74 1.09
CA GLY A 4 5.23 -11.92 1.90
C GLY A 4 5.40 -11.54 3.38
N GLU A 5 6.61 -11.68 3.92
CA GLU A 5 6.90 -11.30 5.31
C GLU A 5 6.75 -9.79 5.53
N GLU A 6 7.14 -8.96 4.55
CA GLU A 6 7.00 -7.50 4.63
C GLU A 6 5.53 -7.07 4.69
N VAL A 7 4.67 -7.72 3.91
CA VAL A 7 3.21 -7.52 3.96
C VAL A 7 2.68 -7.78 5.36
N VAL A 8 3.04 -8.94 5.93
CA VAL A 8 2.60 -9.35 7.27
C VAL A 8 3.12 -8.41 8.34
N ASN A 9 4.37 -7.97 8.26
CA ASN A 9 4.99 -7.06 9.21
C ASN A 9 4.28 -5.70 9.24
N HIS A 10 4.01 -5.10 8.07
CA HIS A 10 3.31 -3.82 8.01
C HIS A 10 1.84 -3.92 8.42
N VAL A 11 1.13 -5.02 8.11
CA VAL A 11 -0.22 -5.26 8.64
C VAL A 11 -0.20 -5.32 10.17
N ARG A 12 0.75 -6.06 10.75
CA ARG A 12 0.89 -6.19 12.21
C ARG A 12 1.23 -4.86 12.88
N GLU A 13 2.13 -4.08 12.28
CA GLU A 13 2.48 -2.74 12.74
C GLU A 13 1.26 -1.81 12.70
N GLY A 14 0.53 -1.79 11.58
CA GLY A 14 -0.68 -1.00 11.42
C GLY A 14 -1.75 -1.37 12.46
N ASP A 15 -1.97 -2.66 12.69
CA ASP A 15 -2.89 -3.16 13.71
C ASP A 15 -2.45 -2.77 15.13
N LYS A 16 -1.15 -2.79 15.43
CA LYS A 16 -0.60 -2.35 16.72
C LYS A 16 -0.82 -0.85 16.91
N CYS A 17 -0.51 -0.02 15.93
CA CYS A 17 -0.76 1.42 15.98
C CYS A 17 -2.25 1.73 16.13
N TYR A 18 -3.11 1.01 15.39
CA TYR A 18 -4.56 1.13 15.47
C TYR A 18 -5.08 0.85 16.88
N LYS A 19 -4.65 -0.26 17.51
CA LYS A 19 -5.02 -0.60 18.89
C LYS A 19 -4.63 0.47 19.90
N ASN A 20 -3.50 1.15 19.66
CA ASN A 20 -2.99 2.24 20.50
C ASN A 20 -3.50 3.63 20.11
N ARG A 21 -4.47 3.72 19.18
CA ARG A 21 -5.04 4.99 18.69
C ARG A 21 -4.04 5.94 18.03
N LEU A 22 -2.94 5.38 17.50
CA LEU A 22 -1.91 6.10 16.74
C LEU A 22 -2.31 6.15 15.26
N TRP A 23 -3.31 6.97 14.93
CA TRP A 23 -3.98 6.93 13.62
C TRP A 23 -3.08 7.22 12.43
N GLN A 24 -2.19 8.20 12.55
CA GLN A 24 -1.27 8.55 11.47
C GLN A 24 -0.28 7.41 11.20
N SER A 25 0.29 6.84 12.26
CA SER A 25 1.21 5.69 12.14
C SER A 25 0.49 4.44 11.62
N ALA A 26 -0.74 4.18 12.06
CA ALA A 26 -1.54 3.08 11.55
C ALA A 26 -1.82 3.24 10.05
N LEU A 27 -2.16 4.46 9.63
CA LEU A 27 -2.41 4.76 8.22
C LEU A 27 -1.16 4.55 7.37
N ALA A 28 0.00 5.08 7.78
CA ALA A 28 1.26 4.89 7.07
C ALA A 28 1.62 3.41 6.92
N ALA A 29 1.54 2.64 8.01
CA ALA A 29 1.79 1.20 7.98
C ALA A 29 0.84 0.45 7.04
N TYR A 30 -0.45 0.81 7.00
CA TYR A 30 -1.38 0.20 6.05
C TYR A 30 -1.09 0.61 4.60
N ILE A 31 -0.63 1.83 4.32
CA ILE A 31 -0.19 2.23 2.97
C ILE A 31 0.98 1.35 2.53
N HIS A 32 2.00 1.18 3.37
CA HIS A 32 3.12 0.30 3.07
C HIS A 32 2.68 -1.15 2.87
N ALA A 33 1.69 -1.63 3.62
CA ALA A 33 1.14 -2.96 3.42
C ALA A 33 0.51 -3.13 2.02
N PHE A 34 -0.18 -2.13 1.48
CA PHE A 34 -0.66 -2.18 0.09
C PHE A 34 0.49 -2.21 -0.93
N GLU A 35 1.51 -1.40 -0.70
CA GLU A 35 2.69 -1.34 -1.58
C GLU A 35 3.40 -2.68 -1.63
N TRP A 36 3.76 -3.24 -0.47
CA TRP A 36 4.40 -4.55 -0.38
C TRP A 36 3.53 -5.69 -0.89
N ALA A 37 2.21 -5.64 -0.69
CA ALA A 37 1.32 -6.64 -1.26
C ALA A 37 1.32 -6.59 -2.81
N SER A 38 1.40 -5.38 -3.37
CA SER A 38 1.52 -5.19 -4.82
C SER A 38 2.86 -5.74 -5.35
N ILE A 39 3.97 -5.46 -4.65
CA ILE A 39 5.31 -5.97 -4.99
C ILE A 39 5.34 -7.50 -4.90
N ALA A 40 4.80 -8.07 -3.82
CA ALA A 40 4.77 -9.50 -3.59
C ALA A 40 3.96 -10.23 -4.68
N TYR A 41 2.77 -9.71 -5.02
CA TYR A 41 1.96 -10.26 -6.10
C TYR A 41 2.68 -10.21 -7.45
N LEU A 42 3.27 -9.06 -7.81
CA LEU A 42 3.98 -8.91 -9.08
C LEU A 42 5.20 -9.83 -9.18
N GLU A 43 5.92 -10.06 -8.09
CA GLU A 43 7.01 -11.01 -8.05
C GLU A 43 6.53 -12.44 -8.25
N GLU A 44 5.50 -12.86 -7.50
CA GLU A 44 5.04 -14.24 -7.46
C GLU A 44 4.23 -14.64 -8.70
N GLU A 45 3.30 -13.80 -9.14
CA GLU A 45 2.33 -14.12 -10.20
C GLU A 45 2.75 -13.58 -11.57
N ALA A 46 3.50 -12.47 -11.63
CA ALA A 46 3.92 -11.85 -12.88
C ALA A 46 5.43 -12.01 -13.19
N GLY A 47 6.23 -12.56 -12.25
CA GLY A 47 7.68 -12.70 -12.39
C GLY A 47 8.42 -11.35 -12.46
N LEU A 48 7.82 -10.30 -11.91
CA LEU A 48 8.32 -8.92 -11.94
C LEU A 48 8.86 -8.53 -10.57
N ASP A 49 10.17 -8.67 -10.37
CA ASP A 49 10.82 -8.20 -9.15
C ASP A 49 11.08 -6.69 -9.19
N ILE A 50 10.16 -5.93 -8.60
CA ILE A 50 10.24 -4.47 -8.54
C ILE A 50 11.46 -4.01 -7.73
N ILE A 51 11.80 -4.70 -6.64
CA ILE A 51 12.93 -4.32 -5.78
C ILE A 51 14.26 -4.49 -6.53
N GLU A 52 14.41 -5.56 -7.31
CA GLU A 52 15.60 -5.75 -8.15
C GLU A 52 15.68 -4.68 -9.25
N ARG A 53 14.56 -4.34 -9.89
CA ARG A 53 14.52 -3.24 -10.88
C ARG A 53 14.89 -1.88 -10.29
N GLU A 54 14.48 -1.60 -9.06
CA GLU A 54 14.89 -0.37 -8.37
C GLU A 54 16.39 -0.34 -8.09
N ARG A 55 16.99 -1.48 -7.72
CA ARG A 55 18.46 -1.60 -7.56
C ARG A 55 19.21 -1.34 -8.86
N ASP A 56 18.62 -1.71 -10.00
CA ASP A 56 19.17 -1.45 -11.34
C ASP A 56 18.89 -0.01 -11.83
N GLY A 57 18.31 0.85 -10.98
CA GLY A 57 18.13 2.29 -11.25
C GLY A 57 16.76 2.67 -11.81
N VAL A 58 15.80 1.74 -11.89
CA VAL A 58 14.43 2.04 -12.30
C VAL A 58 13.60 2.39 -11.08
N TYR A 59 13.46 3.69 -10.78
CA TYR A 59 12.64 4.13 -9.64
C TYR A 59 11.14 3.94 -9.89
N TYR A 60 10.42 3.36 -8.92
CA TYR A 60 8.98 3.22 -8.94
C TYR A 60 8.29 4.19 -7.97
N ASN A 61 7.16 4.73 -8.39
CA ASN A 61 6.25 5.44 -7.50
C ASN A 61 5.12 4.49 -7.10
N PHE A 62 4.72 4.46 -5.82
CA PHE A 62 3.64 3.57 -5.42
C PHE A 62 2.32 3.83 -6.17
N ALA A 63 1.84 5.08 -6.21
CA ALA A 63 0.59 5.43 -6.88
C ALA A 63 0.72 6.73 -7.69
N GLY A 64 0.83 6.59 -9.02
CA GLY A 64 0.90 7.66 -10.01
C GLY A 64 2.31 8.20 -10.25
N GLY A 65 2.47 8.99 -11.33
CA GLY A 65 3.77 9.48 -11.79
C GLY A 65 4.39 8.53 -12.82
N ARG A 66 5.68 8.73 -13.15
CA ARG A 66 6.42 7.83 -14.04
C ARG A 66 6.71 6.52 -13.29
N HIS A 67 6.53 5.38 -13.95
CA HIS A 67 6.69 4.03 -13.39
C HIS A 67 5.87 3.81 -12.11
N SER A 68 4.54 3.84 -12.25
CA SER A 68 3.59 3.63 -11.15
C SER A 68 3.47 2.13 -10.86
N LEU A 69 3.78 1.71 -9.64
CA LEU A 69 3.61 0.34 -9.17
C LEU A 69 2.14 -0.10 -9.30
N LEU A 70 1.22 0.80 -8.96
CA LEU A 70 -0.21 0.53 -9.06
C LEU A 70 -0.66 0.32 -10.51
N ASP A 71 -0.06 1.04 -11.47
CA ASP A 71 -0.39 0.88 -12.89
C ASP A 71 0.10 -0.48 -13.39
N GLU A 72 1.33 -0.86 -13.00
CA GLU A 72 1.87 -2.19 -13.27
C GLU A 72 0.95 -3.27 -12.71
N LEU A 73 0.60 -3.20 -11.43
CA LEU A 73 -0.32 -4.15 -10.78
C LEU A 73 -1.64 -4.29 -11.56
N THR A 74 -2.29 -3.17 -11.91
CA THR A 74 -3.58 -3.21 -12.61
C THR A 74 -3.51 -3.75 -14.04
N SER A 75 -2.31 -3.93 -14.60
CA SER A 75 -2.13 -4.62 -15.87
C SER A 75 -2.14 -6.15 -15.75
N HIS A 76 -1.96 -6.68 -14.53
CA HIS A 76 -1.91 -8.13 -14.24
C HIS A 76 -3.11 -8.64 -13.42
N VAL A 77 -3.82 -7.76 -12.71
CA VAL A 77 -4.97 -8.13 -11.88
C VAL A 77 -6.04 -7.04 -11.86
N GLU A 78 -7.31 -7.47 -11.90
CA GLU A 78 -8.45 -6.55 -11.78
C GLU A 78 -8.66 -6.15 -10.32
N ILE A 79 -8.42 -4.87 -10.02
CA ILE A 79 -8.66 -4.28 -8.70
C ILE A 79 -9.84 -3.31 -8.79
N ASP A 80 -10.76 -3.37 -7.82
CA ASP A 80 -11.93 -2.51 -7.84
C ASP A 80 -11.55 -1.02 -7.74
N GLN A 81 -12.23 -0.18 -8.54
CA GLN A 81 -11.95 1.25 -8.62
C GLN A 81 -12.05 1.99 -7.29
N LYS A 82 -12.87 1.52 -6.34
CA LYS A 82 -12.97 2.17 -5.02
C LYS A 82 -11.69 1.94 -4.21
N THR A 83 -11.08 0.77 -4.32
CA THR A 83 -9.79 0.45 -3.70
C THR A 83 -8.67 1.28 -4.33
N LEU A 84 -8.58 1.32 -5.66
CA LEU A 84 -7.59 2.15 -6.39
C LEU A 84 -7.69 3.64 -6.01
N SER A 85 -8.90 4.19 -6.04
CA SER A 85 -9.16 5.58 -5.68
C SER A 85 -8.75 5.88 -4.23
N LYS A 86 -8.97 4.94 -3.31
CA LYS A 86 -8.60 5.10 -1.91
C LYS A 86 -7.08 5.06 -1.71
N ILE A 87 -6.37 4.12 -2.35
CA ILE A 87 -4.90 4.05 -2.33
C ILE A 87 -4.30 5.37 -2.84
N GLN A 88 -4.72 5.83 -4.02
CA GLN A 88 -4.23 7.09 -4.61
C GLN A 88 -4.54 8.32 -3.76
N SER A 89 -5.72 8.36 -3.12
CA SER A 89 -6.10 9.45 -2.22
C SER A 89 -5.19 9.49 -0.98
N MET A 90 -4.94 8.34 -0.36
CA MET A 90 -4.18 8.24 0.89
C MET A 90 -2.68 8.42 0.68
N ASN A 91 -2.12 7.86 -0.39
CA ASN A 91 -0.72 8.11 -0.76
C ASN A 91 -0.46 9.62 -1.01
N ARG A 92 -1.41 10.34 -1.64
CA ARG A 92 -1.34 11.80 -1.77
C ARG A 92 -1.50 12.53 -0.43
N ALA A 93 -2.28 12.01 0.50
CA ALA A 93 -2.44 12.59 1.83
C ALA A 93 -1.15 12.44 2.65
N GLU A 94 -0.57 11.25 2.67
CA GLU A 94 0.68 10.94 3.35
C GLU A 94 1.85 11.77 2.82
N ARG A 95 2.06 11.81 1.50
CA ARG A 95 3.12 12.63 0.90
C ARG A 95 2.99 14.11 1.26
N ARG A 96 1.75 14.64 1.35
CA ARG A 96 1.51 16.01 1.81
C ARG A 96 1.79 16.20 3.30
N TRP A 97 1.52 15.21 4.14
CA TRP A 97 1.87 15.26 5.56
C TRP A 97 3.38 15.28 5.77
N MET A 98 4.11 14.41 5.06
CA MET A 98 5.58 14.38 5.10
C MET A 98 6.20 15.69 4.59
N ALA A 99 5.71 16.21 3.45
CA ALA A 99 6.28 17.41 2.83
C ALA A 99 6.04 18.70 3.63
N HIS A 100 4.92 18.79 4.36
CA HIS A 100 4.52 20.04 5.01
C HIS A 100 4.55 20.02 6.54
N HIS A 101 5.02 18.93 7.18
CA HIS A 101 4.92 18.72 8.63
C HIS A 101 3.51 19.05 9.18
N LYS A 102 2.47 18.93 8.34
CA LYS A 102 1.11 19.35 8.68
C LYS A 102 0.47 18.28 9.56
N SER A 103 0.22 18.63 10.81
CA SER A 103 -0.62 17.88 11.75
C SER A 103 -2.10 17.99 11.35
N GLY A 104 -2.48 17.39 10.23
CA GLY A 104 -3.89 17.07 10.01
C GLY A 104 -4.24 15.90 10.93
N ASN A 105 -5.28 16.04 11.77
CA ASN A 105 -5.75 14.92 12.58
C ASN A 105 -6.28 13.82 11.63
N THR A 106 -5.50 12.77 11.40
CA THR A 106 -5.99 11.54 10.77
C THR A 106 -7.17 11.03 11.58
N LEU A 107 -8.34 10.94 10.96
CA LEU A 107 -9.56 10.53 11.66
C LEU A 107 -9.61 9.00 11.72
N GLN A 108 -10.05 8.44 12.84
CA GLN A 108 -10.22 6.99 13.00
C GLN A 108 -11.01 6.37 11.84
N LYS A 109 -12.11 7.01 11.42
CA LYS A 109 -12.94 6.56 10.28
C LYS A 109 -12.17 6.39 8.97
N GLU A 110 -11.12 7.18 8.75
CA GLU A 110 -10.28 7.09 7.56
C GLU A 110 -9.36 5.88 7.62
N VAL A 111 -8.83 5.59 8.81
CA VAL A 111 -8.02 4.41 9.11
C VAL A 111 -8.87 3.14 9.03
N ASP A 112 -10.10 3.16 9.57
CA ASP A 112 -11.06 2.05 9.49
C ASP A 112 -11.35 1.67 8.03
N ALA A 113 -11.67 2.68 7.22
CA ALA A 113 -11.95 2.50 5.80
C ALA A 113 -10.73 1.94 5.05
N LEU A 114 -9.52 2.40 5.38
CA LEU A 114 -8.29 1.92 4.73
C LEU A 114 -7.99 0.47 5.13
N ARG A 115 -8.10 0.13 6.42
CA ARG A 115 -7.89 -1.22 6.94
C ARG A 115 -8.87 -2.23 6.32
N ALA A 116 -10.15 -1.87 6.24
CA ALA A 116 -11.16 -2.71 5.58
C ALA A 116 -10.83 -2.93 4.09
N ARG A 117 -10.32 -1.89 3.41
CA ARG A 117 -9.89 -1.97 2.01
C ARG A 117 -8.64 -2.82 1.84
N LEU A 118 -7.69 -2.75 2.76
CA LEU A 118 -6.49 -3.57 2.74
C LEU A 118 -6.86 -5.05 2.83
N ASN A 119 -7.76 -5.41 3.74
CA ASN A 119 -8.26 -6.77 3.81
C ASN A 119 -8.90 -7.23 2.50
N GLN A 120 -9.76 -6.40 1.89
CA GLN A 120 -10.36 -6.77 0.60
C GLN A 120 -9.32 -6.92 -0.51
N PHE A 121 -8.33 -6.03 -0.54
CA PHE A 121 -7.25 -6.05 -1.53
C PHE A 121 -6.37 -7.30 -1.39
N LEU A 122 -5.96 -7.66 -0.18
CA LEU A 122 -5.19 -8.88 0.07
C LEU A 122 -5.95 -10.13 -0.39
N LYS A 123 -7.27 -10.20 -0.14
CA LYS A 123 -8.10 -11.29 -0.66
C LYS A 123 -8.12 -11.33 -2.18
N THR A 124 -8.30 -10.17 -2.81
CA THR A 124 -8.27 -10.08 -4.28
C THR A 124 -6.94 -10.52 -4.85
N LEU A 125 -5.82 -10.31 -4.15
CA LEU A 125 -4.48 -10.67 -4.61
C LEU A 125 -4.04 -12.10 -4.28
N PHE A 126 -4.63 -12.77 -3.29
CA PHE A 126 -4.04 -14.03 -2.77
C PHE A 126 -5.06 -15.14 -2.42
N ASP A 127 -6.37 -14.85 -2.34
CA ASP A 127 -7.38 -15.88 -2.01
C ASP A 127 -7.92 -16.57 -3.29
N HIS A 128 -7.04 -17.08 -4.15
CA HIS A 128 -7.38 -17.80 -5.38
C HIS A 128 -7.54 -19.31 -5.16
#